data_AF-Q962H1-F1
#
_entry.id   AF-Q962H1-F1
#
_cell.length_a   1.000
_cell.length_b   1.000
_cell.length_c   1.000
_cell.angle_alpha   90.00
_cell.angle_beta   90.00
_cell.angle_gamma   90.00
#
_symmetry.space_group_name_H-M   'P 1'
#
loop_
_entity.id
_entity.type
_entity.pdbx_description
1 polymer ?
#
loop_
_entity_poly.entity_id
_entity_poly.type
_entity_poly.pdbx_seq_one_letter_code
_entity_poly.pdbx_strand_id
1 'polypeptide(L)'
;ARYRFFPEVKTKGMAAVPKLVLFTSEHSHYSIKKAGAALGFGTDNVILIKCNERGKIIPADLEAKILDAKQKGFVPLYVNATAGTTVYGAFDPIQEIADICEKYNLWLHVDAAWGGGLLMSRKHRHKLSGIERA
;
A
#
# COMPACT_ATOMS: atom_id res chain seq x y z
N ALA A 1 -1.66 4.05 -9.89
CA ALA A 1 -0.90 4.96 -9.02
C ALA A 1 0.03 5.92 -9.78
N ARG A 2 1.29 5.56 -10.11
CA ARG A 2 2.30 6.52 -10.65
C ARG A 2 1.82 7.38 -11.81
N TYR A 3 1.27 6.77 -12.86
CA TYR A 3 0.81 7.53 -14.03
C TYR A 3 -0.35 8.51 -13.73
N ARG A 4 -1.17 8.22 -12.71
CA ARG A 4 -2.29 9.08 -12.31
C ARG A 4 -1.80 10.40 -11.69
N PHE A 5 -0.76 10.34 -10.87
CA PHE A 5 -0.24 11.50 -10.15
C PHE A 5 0.92 12.18 -10.90
N PHE A 6 1.73 11.41 -11.63
CA PHE A 6 2.92 11.85 -12.33
C PHE A 6 2.98 11.25 -13.75
N PRO A 7 2.07 11.63 -14.66
CA PRO A 7 2.03 11.10 -16.03
C PRO A 7 3.31 11.38 -16.83
N GLU A 8 4.03 12.46 -16.50
CA GLU A 8 5.29 12.87 -17.11
C GLU A 8 6.42 11.85 -16.94
N VAL A 9 6.35 10.98 -15.91
CA VAL A 9 7.34 9.90 -15.74
C VAL A 9 7.36 8.97 -16.96
N LYS A 10 6.24 8.84 -17.68
CA LYS A 10 6.16 8.02 -18.90
C LYS A 10 7.15 8.46 -19.97
N THR A 11 7.41 9.76 -20.12
CA THR A 11 8.28 10.31 -21.17
C THR A 11 9.57 10.90 -20.65
N LYS A 12 9.61 11.38 -19.39
CA LYS A 12 10.77 12.04 -18.77
C LYS A 12 11.51 11.17 -17.75
N GLY A 13 10.97 10.00 -17.40
CA GLY A 13 11.56 9.08 -16.44
C GLY A 13 11.41 9.51 -14.97
N MET A 14 11.87 8.65 -14.05
CA MET A 14 11.71 8.84 -12.60
C MET A 14 12.55 10.00 -12.04
N ALA A 15 13.66 10.35 -12.69
CA ALA A 15 14.52 11.45 -12.24
C ALA A 15 13.90 12.85 -12.45
N ALA A 16 12.84 12.94 -13.26
CA ALA A 16 12.14 14.20 -13.55
C ALA A 16 11.10 14.58 -12.48
N VAL A 17 10.88 13.74 -11.47
CA VAL A 17 9.90 13.95 -10.40
C VAL A 17 10.56 13.79 -9.03
N PRO A 18 9.95 14.30 -7.94
CA PRO A 18 10.45 14.06 -6.59
C PRO A 18 10.53 12.57 -6.25
N LYS A 19 11.26 12.23 -5.17
CA LYS A 19 11.30 10.83 -4.68
C LYS A 19 9.91 10.37 -4.27
N LEU A 20 9.39 9.38 -4.97
CA LEU A 20 8.07 8.79 -4.73
C LEU A 20 8.20 7.61 -3.76
N VAL A 21 7.32 7.53 -2.77
CA VAL A 21 7.36 6.52 -1.70
C VAL A 21 6.10 5.65 -1.74
N LEU A 22 6.31 4.34 -1.60
CA LEU A 22 5.29 3.31 -1.53
C LEU A 22 5.27 2.69 -0.13
N PHE A 23 4.09 2.34 0.37
CA PHE A 23 3.92 1.71 1.67
C PHE A 23 3.28 0.33 1.51
N THR A 24 3.74 -0.64 2.28
CA THR A 24 3.19 -2.00 2.29
C THR A 24 3.41 -2.67 3.64
N SER A 25 2.59 -3.66 3.99
CA SER A 25 2.76 -4.46 5.21
C SER A 25 4.12 -5.14 5.27
N GLU A 26 4.72 -5.26 6.47
CA GLU A 26 5.89 -6.12 6.74
C GLU A 26 5.66 -7.59 6.33
N HIS A 27 4.40 -8.05 6.30
CA HIS A 27 4.00 -9.39 5.87
C HIS A 27 3.35 -9.44 4.48
N SER A 28 3.42 -8.35 3.71
CA SER A 28 2.96 -8.33 2.32
C SER A 28 3.80 -9.22 1.42
N HIS A 29 3.26 -9.57 0.25
CA HIS A 29 4.00 -10.34 -0.73
C HIS A 29 5.22 -9.56 -1.26
N TYR A 30 6.34 -10.27 -1.45
CA TYR A 30 7.62 -9.67 -1.87
C TYR A 30 7.56 -9.00 -3.26
N SER A 31 6.52 -9.25 -4.05
CA SER A 31 6.29 -8.62 -5.36
C SER A 31 6.29 -7.10 -5.27
N ILE A 32 5.84 -6.50 -4.15
CA ILE A 32 5.80 -5.05 -4.00
C ILE A 32 7.22 -4.46 -3.99
N LYS A 33 8.15 -5.06 -3.24
CA LYS A 33 9.57 -4.66 -3.28
C LYS A 33 10.20 -4.91 -4.65
N LYS A 34 9.88 -6.06 -5.28
CA LYS A 34 10.38 -6.40 -6.62
C LYS A 34 9.91 -5.39 -7.68
N ALA A 35 8.65 -4.96 -7.60
CA ALA A 35 8.09 -3.93 -8.46
C ALA A 35 8.71 -2.56 -8.18
N GLY A 36 8.93 -2.19 -6.91
CA GLY A 36 9.64 -0.97 -6.55
C GLY A 36 11.06 -0.89 -7.17
N ALA A 37 11.80 -1.99 -7.11
CA ALA A 37 13.11 -2.10 -7.77
C ALA A 37 12.99 -2.00 -9.30
N ALA A 38 12.14 -2.83 -9.91
CA ALA A 38 12.01 -2.93 -11.37
C ALA A 38 11.47 -1.64 -12.03
N LEU A 39 10.56 -0.94 -11.35
CA LEU A 39 9.94 0.28 -11.89
C LEU A 39 10.76 1.55 -11.63
N GLY A 40 11.94 1.44 -11.01
CA GLY A 40 12.85 2.56 -10.79
C GLY A 40 12.51 3.43 -9.57
N PHE A 41 11.73 2.92 -8.61
CA PHE A 41 11.56 3.58 -7.30
C PHE A 41 12.74 3.29 -6.37
N GLY A 42 13.34 2.10 -6.47
CA GLY A 42 14.33 1.61 -5.52
C GLY A 42 13.68 1.02 -4.27
N THR A 43 14.28 -0.04 -3.71
CA THR A 43 13.73 -0.76 -2.56
C THR A 43 13.67 0.08 -1.29
N ASP A 44 14.54 1.07 -1.17
CA ASP A 44 14.60 1.98 -0.01
C ASP A 44 13.37 2.90 0.07
N ASN A 45 12.70 3.11 -1.07
CA ASN A 45 11.47 3.89 -1.16
C ASN A 45 10.21 3.01 -1.07
N VAL A 46 10.36 1.70 -0.80
CA VAL A 46 9.27 0.78 -0.47
C VAL A 46 9.28 0.54 1.04
N ILE A 47 8.54 1.39 1.74
CA ILE A 47 8.53 1.45 3.20
C ILE A 47 7.60 0.37 3.77
N LEU A 48 8.15 -0.42 4.68
CA LEU A 48 7.39 -1.42 5.40
C LEU A 48 6.66 -0.80 6.59
N ILE A 49 5.38 -1.15 6.72
CA ILE A 49 4.49 -0.73 7.80
C ILE A 49 4.40 -1.84 8.83
N LYS A 50 4.54 -1.46 10.10
CA LYS A 50 4.51 -2.40 11.22
C LYS A 50 3.19 -3.18 11.27
N CYS A 51 3.31 -4.46 11.59
CA CYS A 51 2.18 -5.33 11.86
C CYS A 51 1.99 -5.58 13.35
N ASN A 52 0.74 -5.80 13.77
CA ASN A 52 0.43 -6.33 15.08
C ASN A 52 0.66 -7.86 15.14
N GLU A 53 0.47 -8.45 16.32
CA GLU A 53 0.67 -9.90 16.56
C GLU A 53 -0.18 -10.81 15.65
N ARG A 54 -1.26 -10.28 15.06
CA ARG A 54 -2.14 -10.99 14.13
C ARG A 54 -1.73 -10.82 12.66
N GLY A 55 -0.57 -10.20 12.41
CA GLY A 55 -0.01 -9.95 11.08
C GLY A 55 -0.77 -8.90 10.27
N LYS A 56 -1.52 -8.00 10.92
CA LYS A 56 -2.26 -6.90 10.27
C LYS A 56 -1.51 -5.60 10.44
N ILE A 57 -1.51 -4.74 9.41
CA ILE A 57 -1.02 -3.35 9.50
C ILE A 57 -1.59 -2.64 10.72
N ILE A 58 -0.73 -1.85 11.38
CA ILE A 58 -1.12 -0.87 12.39
C ILE A 58 -1.31 0.49 11.69
N PRO A 59 -2.55 1.00 11.54
CA PRO A 59 -2.81 2.24 10.79
C PRO A 59 -2.06 3.47 11.31
N ALA A 60 -1.83 3.55 12.63
CA ALA A 60 -1.03 4.62 13.23
C ALA A 60 0.45 4.61 12.74
N ASP A 61 1.05 3.44 12.49
CA ASP A 61 2.40 3.37 11.90
C ASP A 61 2.38 3.83 10.44
N LEU A 62 1.34 3.48 9.68
CA LEU A 62 1.16 3.98 8.31
C LEU A 62 1.12 5.51 8.29
N GLU A 63 0.28 6.13 9.11
CA GLU A 63 0.17 7.58 9.16
C GLU A 63 1.49 8.24 9.59
N ALA A 64 2.18 7.70 10.59
CA ALA A 64 3.48 8.19 11.02
C ALA A 64 4.53 8.14 9.90
N LYS A 65 4.57 7.05 9.12
CA LYS A 65 5.52 6.89 8.00
C LYS A 65 5.19 7.82 6.83
N ILE A 66 3.92 8.12 6.60
CA ILE A 66 3.50 9.13 5.62
C ILE A 66 4.02 10.51 6.02
N LEU A 67 3.86 10.89 7.30
CA LEU A 67 4.32 12.18 7.81
C LEU A 67 5.85 12.31 7.75
N ASP A 68 6.58 11.27 8.15
CA ASP A 68 8.05 11.22 8.07
C ASP A 68 8.55 11.36 6.62
N ALA A 69 7.93 10.67 5.67
CA ALA A 69 8.26 10.81 4.25
C ALA A 69 8.05 12.24 3.74
N LYS A 70 6.93 12.89 4.12
CA LYS A 70 6.66 14.29 3.75
C LYS A 70 7.66 15.25 4.39
N GLN A 71 8.05 15.02 5.65
CA GLN A 71 9.05 15.82 6.35
C GLN A 71 10.42 15.78 5.66
N LYS A 72 10.78 14.64 5.05
CA LYS A 72 11.99 14.46 4.24
C LYS A 72 11.89 15.06 2.83
N GLY A 73 10.77 15.69 2.48
CA GLY A 73 10.51 16.22 1.15
C GLY A 73 10.19 15.14 0.10
N PHE A 74 9.89 13.91 0.53
CA PHE A 74 9.45 12.85 -0.36
C PHE A 74 7.94 12.92 -0.57
N VAL A 75 7.46 12.23 -1.61
CA VAL A 75 6.04 12.21 -1.96
C VAL A 75 5.46 10.81 -1.71
N PRO A 76 4.70 10.64 -0.60
CA PRO A 76 3.82 9.49 -0.42
C PRO A 76 2.84 9.36 -1.59
N LEU A 77 2.78 8.19 -2.23
CA LEU A 77 1.99 8.01 -3.45
C LEU A 77 0.99 6.86 -3.35
N TYR A 78 1.37 5.78 -2.69
CA TYR A 78 0.72 4.48 -2.85
C TYR A 78 0.79 3.67 -1.56
N VAL A 79 -0.32 3.05 -1.19
CA VAL A 79 -0.39 2.06 -0.10
C VAL A 79 -0.92 0.75 -0.67
N ASN A 80 -0.20 -0.34 -0.39
CA ASN A 80 -0.70 -1.70 -0.57
C ASN A 80 -1.24 -2.23 0.77
N ALA A 81 -2.55 -2.47 0.83
CA ALA A 81 -3.20 -3.22 1.89
C ALA A 81 -3.38 -4.67 1.44
N THR A 82 -2.89 -5.64 2.21
CA THR A 82 -3.02 -7.05 1.84
C THR A 82 -4.27 -7.67 2.47
N ALA A 83 -5.18 -8.13 1.62
CA ALA A 83 -6.38 -8.87 1.99
C ALA A 83 -6.11 -10.37 1.84
N GLY A 84 -5.46 -10.96 2.85
CA GLY A 84 -5.03 -12.36 2.86
C GLY A 84 -3.54 -12.49 2.62
N THR A 85 -2.72 -12.27 3.65
CA THR A 85 -1.26 -12.47 3.59
C THR A 85 -0.92 -13.94 3.33
N THR A 86 0.21 -14.19 2.66
CA THR A 86 0.58 -15.55 2.22
C THR A 86 0.82 -16.52 3.39
N VAL A 87 1.42 -16.05 4.48
CA VAL A 87 1.81 -16.92 5.61
C VAL A 87 0.69 -17.03 6.64
N TYR A 88 0.17 -15.90 7.14
CA TYR A 88 -0.84 -15.90 8.22
C TYR A 88 -2.28 -15.96 7.71
N GLY A 89 -2.53 -15.65 6.43
CA GLY A 89 -3.88 -15.38 5.95
C GLY A 89 -4.51 -14.15 6.61
N ALA A 90 -3.69 -13.19 7.04
CA ALA A 90 -4.13 -11.97 7.71
C ALA A 90 -4.77 -10.99 6.72
N PHE A 91 -5.70 -10.18 7.20
CA PHE A 91 -6.39 -9.16 6.43
C PHE A 91 -6.11 -7.80 7.04
N ASP A 92 -5.45 -6.91 6.30
CA ASP A 92 -5.23 -5.54 6.76
C ASP A 92 -6.57 -4.80 6.98
N PRO A 93 -6.62 -3.82 7.90
CA PRO A 93 -7.82 -3.04 8.16
C PRO A 93 -8.07 -2.03 7.02
N ILE A 94 -8.70 -2.48 5.93
CA ILE A 94 -8.83 -1.70 4.69
C ILE A 94 -9.57 -0.37 4.90
N GLN A 95 -10.66 -0.34 5.68
CA GLN A 95 -11.39 0.90 5.97
C GLN A 95 -10.51 1.97 6.63
N GLU A 96 -9.76 1.59 7.68
CA GLU A 96 -8.88 2.52 8.39
C GLU A 96 -7.72 3.01 7.50
N ILE A 97 -7.20 2.12 6.64
CA ILE A 97 -6.18 2.48 5.64
C ILE A 97 -6.77 3.42 4.58
N ALA A 98 -8.00 3.18 4.12
CA ALA A 98 -8.68 4.02 3.15
C ALA A 98 -8.93 5.44 3.69
N ASP A 99 -9.32 5.58 4.96
CA ASP A 99 -9.47 6.89 5.61
C ASP A 99 -8.15 7.68 5.58
N ILE A 100 -7.02 7.02 5.85
CA ILE A 100 -5.69 7.64 5.76
C ILE A 100 -5.35 7.97 4.30
N CYS A 101 -5.62 7.07 3.35
CA CYS A 101 -5.36 7.33 1.93
C CYS A 101 -6.15 8.53 1.41
N GLU A 102 -7.42 8.67 1.77
CA GLU A 102 -8.25 9.83 1.40
C GLU A 102 -7.71 11.12 2.05
N LYS A 103 -7.39 11.09 3.35
CA LYS A 103 -6.85 12.25 4.08
C LYS A 103 -5.57 12.81 3.44
N TYR A 104 -4.69 11.95 2.95
CA TYR A 104 -3.39 12.35 2.41
C TYR A 104 -3.31 12.28 0.88
N ASN A 105 -4.40 11.94 0.19
CA ASN A 105 -4.48 11.78 -1.27
C ASN A 105 -3.49 10.74 -1.83
N LEU A 106 -3.50 9.53 -1.28
CA LEU A 106 -2.72 8.40 -1.77
C LEU A 106 -3.58 7.44 -2.60
N TRP A 107 -2.95 6.74 -3.53
CA TRP A 107 -3.56 5.59 -4.18
C TRP A 107 -3.65 4.41 -3.20
N LEU A 108 -4.85 3.92 -2.94
CA LEU A 108 -5.05 2.65 -2.25
C LEU A 108 -5.04 1.50 -3.27
N HIS A 109 -4.27 0.45 -2.99
CA HIS A 109 -4.39 -0.82 -3.69
C HIS A 109 -4.61 -1.91 -2.66
N VAL A 110 -5.56 -2.80 -2.95
CA VAL A 110 -5.80 -3.99 -2.14
C VAL A 110 -5.26 -5.20 -2.88
N ASP A 111 -4.17 -5.79 -2.36
CA ASP A 111 -3.71 -7.10 -2.80
C ASP A 111 -4.62 -8.18 -2.21
N ALA A 112 -5.61 -8.55 -3.00
CA ALA A 112 -6.55 -9.63 -2.72
C ALA A 112 -6.24 -10.88 -3.56
N ALA A 113 -4.99 -11.08 -3.99
CA ALA A 113 -4.65 -12.24 -4.83
C ALA A 113 -5.02 -13.57 -4.17
N TRP A 114 -4.81 -13.68 -2.86
CA TRP A 114 -5.21 -14.84 -2.07
C TRP A 114 -6.63 -14.70 -1.48
N GLY A 115 -6.89 -13.64 -0.72
CA GLY A 115 -8.16 -13.49 0.01
C GLY A 115 -9.34 -13.04 -0.85
N GLY A 116 -9.13 -12.64 -2.11
CA GLY A 116 -10.18 -12.16 -3.01
C GLY A 116 -11.26 -13.20 -3.29
N GLY A 117 -10.92 -14.49 -3.26
CA GLY A 117 -11.91 -15.56 -3.36
C GLY A 117 -13.00 -15.50 -2.29
N LEU A 118 -12.72 -14.92 -1.11
CA LEU A 118 -13.70 -14.79 -0.02
C LEU A 118 -14.79 -13.76 -0.33
N LEU A 119 -14.62 -12.87 -1.32
CA LEU A 119 -15.69 -11.96 -1.77
C LEU A 119 -16.91 -12.72 -2.28
N MET A 120 -16.71 -13.92 -2.83
CA MET A 120 -17.78 -14.78 -3.33
C MET A 120 -18.61 -15.41 -2.20
N SER A 121 -18.07 -15.44 -0.98
CA SER A 121 -18.76 -15.99 0.19
C SER A 121 -19.49 -14.89 0.94
N ARG A 122 -20.83 -14.96 0.95
CA ARG A 122 -21.66 -14.09 1.82
C ARG A 122 -21.25 -14.15 3.30
N LYS A 123 -20.75 -15.30 3.76
CA LYS A 123 -20.29 -15.50 5.14
C LYS A 123 -18.96 -14.81 5.44
N HIS A 124 -18.04 -14.74 4.47
CA HIS A 124 -16.65 -14.32 4.72
C HIS A 124 -16.22 -13.01 4.05
N ARG A 125 -17.00 -12.48 3.10
CA ARG A 125 -16.68 -11.23 2.38
C ARG A 125 -16.45 -10.02 3.29
N HIS A 126 -16.99 -10.04 4.51
CA HIS A 126 -16.79 -8.98 5.51
C HIS A 126 -15.31 -8.78 5.89
N LYS A 127 -14.44 -9.77 5.69
CA LYS A 127 -12.99 -9.63 5.90
C LYS A 127 -12.33 -8.63 4.95
N LEU A 128 -12.99 -8.30 3.83
CA LEU A 128 -12.53 -7.33 2.83
C LEU A 128 -13.37 -6.05 2.86
N SER A 129 -14.11 -5.77 3.94
CA SER A 129 -14.90 -4.53 4.03
C SER A 129 -14.00 -3.32 3.86
N GLY A 130 -14.37 -2.40 2.96
CA GLY A 130 -13.54 -1.25 2.56
C GLY A 130 -12.83 -1.42 1.22
N ILE A 131 -12.82 -2.63 0.64
CA ILE A 131 -12.20 -2.86 -0.67
C ILE A 131 -12.87 -2.07 -1.80
N GLU A 132 -14.12 -1.66 -1.63
CA GLU A 132 -14.84 -0.80 -2.57
C GLU A 132 -14.30 0.64 -2.66
N ARG A 133 -13.45 1.05 -1.70
CA ARG A 133 -12.76 2.36 -1.68
C ARG A 133 -11.36 2.32 -2.29
N ALA A 134 -10.93 1.14 -2.77
CA ALA A 134 -9.62 0.95 -3.39
C ALA A 134 -9.60 1.34 -4.87
#